data_AF-A0A9N9UPZ0-F1
#
_entry.id   AF-A0A9N9UPZ0-F1
#
_cell.length_a   1.000
_cell.length_b   1.000
_cell.length_c   1.000
_cell.angle_alpha   90.00
_cell.angle_beta   90.00
_cell.angle_gamma   90.00
#
_symmetry.space_group_name_H-M   'P 1'
#
loop_
_entity.id
_entity.type
_entity.pdbx_description
1 polymer ?
#
loop_
_entity_poly.entity_id
_entity_poly.type
_entity_poly.pdbx_seq_one_letter_code
_entity_poly.pdbx_strand_id
1 'polypeptide(L)'
;MANVQEPSPPVLDASDRIPEAPILSVTLSCPPTLGWNRTEFRIQFKVTYLGASDSSTHSAEPIIFNKWGFLENEGLCRGTQLFHFHDDRWEAVEEDVVCTGAGFVDDPDVAVCPANHKNFIRLAPGESWTFNTLIQEDTWNTLPQKTKLGDKFRFIFKGAEVDWWVWGGAEQHQDTTVMLSCYEGGPVRDPAGNEGRPKLLVPGSNWVQWTVVE
;
A
#
# COMPACT_ATOMS: atom_id res chain seq x y z
N MET A 1 6.90 32.09 -8.15
CA MET A 1 5.49 31.69 -8.03
C MET A 1 5.42 30.81 -6.79
N ALA A 2 4.62 31.17 -5.79
CA ALA A 2 4.50 30.35 -4.59
C ALA A 2 3.80 29.05 -5.00
N ASN A 3 4.49 27.92 -4.83
CA ASN A 3 3.92 26.61 -5.05
C ASN A 3 2.86 26.43 -3.96
N VAL A 4 1.58 26.52 -4.32
CA VAL A 4 0.50 26.23 -3.37
C VAL A 4 0.49 24.72 -3.21
N GLN A 5 1.10 24.27 -2.12
CA GLN A 5 1.18 22.86 -1.78
C GLN A 5 -0.21 22.34 -1.43
N GLU A 6 -0.67 21.33 -2.14
CA GLU A 6 -1.92 20.67 -1.81
C GLU A 6 -1.79 19.98 -0.45
N PRO A 7 -2.79 20.11 0.44
CA PRO A 7 -2.76 19.43 1.72
C PRO A 7 -2.75 17.91 1.50
N SER A 8 -1.96 17.20 2.32
CA SER A 8 -1.91 15.74 2.30
C SER A 8 -3.35 15.17 2.41
N PRO A 9 -3.78 14.24 1.52
CA PRO A 9 -5.18 13.78 1.42
C PRO A 9 -5.78 13.32 2.75
N PRO A 10 -7.10 13.32 3.01
CA PRO A 10 -7.63 12.74 4.24
C PRO A 10 -7.37 11.23 4.32
N VAL A 11 -7.44 10.66 5.53
CA VAL A 11 -7.46 9.21 5.72
C VAL A 11 -8.81 8.68 5.23
N LEU A 12 -8.79 7.66 4.36
CA LEU A 12 -9.99 6.97 3.89
C LEU A 12 -10.68 6.25 5.03
N ASP A 13 -11.97 6.52 5.21
CA ASP A 13 -12.78 5.92 6.25
C ASP A 13 -13.34 4.56 5.78
N ALA A 14 -13.65 3.69 6.74
CA ALA A 14 -14.36 2.46 6.44
C ALA A 14 -15.75 2.72 5.83
N SER A 15 -16.36 3.88 6.09
CA SER A 15 -17.61 4.31 5.46
C SER A 15 -17.50 4.62 3.97
N ASP A 16 -16.29 4.88 3.48
CA ASP A 16 -16.05 5.16 2.05
C ASP A 16 -16.09 3.89 1.19
N ARG A 17 -16.17 2.71 1.82
CA ARG A 17 -16.26 1.42 1.12
C ARG A 17 -17.49 1.37 0.21
N ILE A 18 -17.28 0.83 -0.98
CA ILE A 18 -18.37 0.60 -1.93
C ILE A 18 -19.09 -0.69 -1.54
N PRO A 19 -20.43 -0.68 -1.42
CA PRO A 19 -21.21 -1.90 -1.23
C PRO A 19 -20.87 -2.94 -2.30
N GLU A 20 -20.98 -4.23 -1.94
CA GLU A 20 -20.70 -5.38 -2.83
C GLU A 20 -19.22 -5.60 -3.20
N ALA A 21 -18.30 -4.68 -2.87
CA ALA A 21 -16.86 -4.90 -2.99
C ALA A 21 -16.31 -5.75 -1.82
N PRO A 22 -15.15 -6.43 -2.02
CA PRO A 22 -14.43 -7.08 -0.94
C PRO A 22 -14.06 -6.12 0.18
N ILE A 23 -14.02 -6.62 1.41
CA ILE A 23 -13.65 -5.83 2.58
C ILE A 23 -12.21 -6.18 2.98
N LEU A 24 -11.29 -5.25 2.71
CA LEU A 24 -9.93 -5.32 3.21
C LEU A 24 -9.74 -4.42 4.43
N SER A 25 -8.82 -4.82 5.31
CA SER A 25 -8.34 -4.03 6.43
C SER A 25 -6.81 -4.07 6.49
N VAL A 26 -6.19 -2.98 6.94
CA VAL A 26 -4.73 -2.89 7.09
C VAL A 26 -4.39 -2.66 8.55
N THR A 27 -3.44 -3.45 9.06
CA THR A 27 -2.83 -3.23 10.37
C THR A 27 -1.33 -3.05 10.19
N LEU A 28 -0.77 -2.05 10.86
CA LEU A 28 0.65 -1.76 10.86
C LEU A 28 1.31 -2.20 12.17
N SER A 29 2.54 -2.69 12.07
CA SER A 29 3.39 -2.96 13.23
C SER A 29 4.84 -2.57 12.93
N CYS A 30 5.54 -2.08 13.95
CA CYS A 30 6.98 -1.81 13.89
C CYS A 30 7.58 -1.92 15.30
N PRO A 31 8.91 -2.06 15.43
CA PRO A 31 9.58 -1.92 16.71
C PRO A 31 9.31 -0.53 17.32
N PRO A 32 9.26 -0.41 18.66
CA PRO A 32 9.03 0.88 19.33
C PRO A 32 10.26 1.81 19.28
N THR A 33 11.40 1.29 18.84
CA THR A 33 12.69 2.00 18.82
C THR A 33 13.41 1.75 17.50
N LEU A 34 13.99 2.81 16.93
CA LEU A 34 14.84 2.77 15.75
C LEU A 34 16.26 3.12 16.16
N GLY A 35 17.22 2.21 15.94
CA GLY A 35 18.64 2.47 16.18
C GLY A 35 19.21 3.32 15.04
N TRP A 36 19.79 4.48 15.35
CA TRP A 36 20.24 5.43 14.33
C TRP A 36 21.38 4.89 13.46
N ASN A 37 21.19 4.81 12.14
CA ASN A 37 22.19 4.40 11.13
C ASN A 37 22.95 3.09 11.43
N ARG A 38 22.32 2.15 12.15
CA ARG A 38 22.96 0.89 12.57
C ARG A 38 22.19 -0.35 12.21
N THR A 39 20.89 -0.21 12.00
CA THR A 39 20.00 -1.32 11.75
C THR A 39 18.92 -0.93 10.77
N GLU A 40 18.54 -1.93 9.99
CA GLU A 40 17.38 -1.85 9.15
C GLU A 40 16.11 -1.65 9.99
N PHE A 41 15.28 -0.67 9.63
CA PHE A 41 14.01 -0.41 10.27
C PHE A 41 12.86 -0.54 9.29
N ARG A 42 12.01 -1.54 9.53
CA ARG A 42 10.87 -1.86 8.69
C ARG A 42 9.55 -1.62 9.43
N ILE A 43 8.58 -1.11 8.69
CA ILE A 43 7.18 -1.13 9.11
C ILE A 43 6.50 -2.26 8.35
N GLN A 44 5.93 -3.20 9.10
CA GLN A 44 5.19 -4.32 8.54
C GLN A 44 3.74 -3.91 8.31
N PHE A 45 3.27 -4.19 7.11
CA PHE A 45 1.87 -4.14 6.71
C PHE A 45 1.28 -5.53 6.82
N LYS A 46 0.09 -5.63 7.40
CA LYS A 46 -0.76 -6.81 7.36
C LYS A 46 -2.10 -6.43 6.75
N VAL A 47 -2.34 -6.90 5.52
CA VAL A 47 -3.59 -6.74 4.81
C VAL A 47 -4.44 -7.99 5.06
N THR A 48 -5.56 -7.84 5.75
CA THR A 48 -6.49 -8.93 6.06
C THR A 48 -7.74 -8.78 5.21
N TYR A 49 -8.15 -9.87 4.57
CA TYR A 49 -9.44 -9.94 3.88
C TYR A 49 -10.52 -10.42 4.84
N LEU A 50 -11.57 -9.62 5.02
CA LEU A 50 -12.63 -9.85 5.99
C LEU A 50 -13.89 -10.51 5.41
N GLY A 51 -13.90 -10.77 4.10
CA GLY A 51 -15.11 -11.20 3.38
C GLY A 51 -15.76 -10.06 2.60
N ALA A 52 -16.94 -10.32 2.06
CA ALA A 52 -17.81 -9.30 1.48
C ALA A 52 -18.81 -8.79 2.53
N SER A 53 -19.47 -7.66 2.24
CA SER A 53 -20.65 -7.22 2.98
C SER A 53 -21.71 -8.33 3.04
N ASP A 54 -22.50 -8.40 4.11
CA ASP A 54 -23.63 -9.36 4.27
C ASP A 54 -24.65 -9.27 3.12
N SER A 55 -24.68 -8.14 2.40
CA SER A 55 -25.51 -7.93 1.22
C SER A 55 -24.98 -8.60 -0.05
N SER A 56 -23.76 -9.14 -0.04
CA SER A 56 -23.12 -9.77 -1.19
C SER A 56 -23.35 -11.29 -1.20
N THR A 57 -23.60 -11.85 -2.38
CA THR A 57 -23.64 -13.30 -2.60
C THR A 57 -22.27 -13.98 -2.48
N HIS A 58 -21.19 -13.20 -2.39
CA HIS A 58 -19.80 -13.66 -2.40
C HIS A 58 -19.13 -13.64 -1.01
N SER A 59 -19.91 -13.65 0.09
CA SER A 59 -19.38 -13.47 1.46
C SER A 59 -18.32 -14.50 1.89
N ALA A 60 -18.38 -15.71 1.33
CA ALA A 60 -17.42 -16.79 1.60
C ALA A 60 -16.36 -16.97 0.50
N GLU A 61 -16.42 -16.19 -0.58
CA GLU A 61 -15.53 -16.41 -1.72
C GLU A 61 -14.13 -15.81 -1.48
N PRO A 62 -13.06 -16.48 -1.94
CA PRO A 62 -11.75 -15.87 -2.02
C PRO A 62 -11.73 -14.68 -2.97
N ILE A 63 -10.67 -13.89 -2.89
CA ILE A 63 -10.41 -12.80 -3.83
C ILE A 63 -9.01 -12.93 -4.41
N ILE A 64 -8.85 -12.42 -5.64
CA ILE A 64 -7.55 -12.12 -6.23
C ILE A 64 -7.50 -10.62 -6.50
N PHE A 65 -6.44 -9.93 -6.09
CA PHE A 65 -6.30 -8.50 -6.31
C PHE A 65 -4.88 -8.08 -6.65
N ASN A 66 -4.72 -6.99 -7.42
CA ASN A 66 -3.43 -6.42 -7.74
C ASN A 66 -2.85 -5.71 -6.51
N LYS A 67 -1.65 -6.10 -6.07
CA LYS A 67 -1.01 -5.47 -4.91
C LYS A 67 -0.48 -4.07 -5.18
N TRP A 68 -0.45 -3.64 -6.44
CA TRP A 68 0.02 -2.31 -6.83
C TRP A 68 -0.63 -1.17 -6.04
N GLY A 69 -1.94 -1.27 -5.73
CA GLY A 69 -2.63 -0.27 -4.91
C GLY A 69 -1.95 0.02 -3.55
N PHE A 70 -1.17 -0.92 -3.03
CA PHE A 70 -0.46 -0.81 -1.75
C PHE A 70 1.01 -0.43 -1.87
N LEU A 71 1.59 -0.42 -3.08
CA LEU A 71 3.02 -0.28 -3.28
C LEU A 71 3.34 1.00 -4.05
N GLU A 72 4.48 1.60 -3.71
CA GLU A 72 5.18 2.53 -4.59
C GLU A 72 6.50 1.91 -5.03
N ASN A 73 6.88 2.13 -6.28
CA ASN A 73 8.24 1.84 -6.74
C ASN A 73 9.16 2.91 -6.15
N GLU A 74 9.84 2.56 -5.06
CA GLU A 74 10.94 3.31 -4.42
C GLU A 74 10.54 4.48 -3.51
N GLY A 75 9.74 4.21 -2.47
CA GLY A 75 9.40 5.19 -1.45
C GLY A 75 8.51 4.66 -0.32
N LEU A 76 7.92 5.58 0.45
CA LEU A 76 6.79 5.25 1.32
C LEU A 76 5.63 4.72 0.47
N CYS A 77 4.78 3.85 1.02
CA CYS A 77 3.69 3.28 0.22
C CYS A 77 2.69 4.36 -0.21
N ARG A 78 2.08 4.20 -1.40
CA ARG A 78 0.97 5.05 -1.83
C ARG A 78 -0.07 5.19 -0.73
N GLY A 79 -0.45 6.43 -0.45
CA GLY A 79 -1.40 6.74 0.61
C GLY A 79 -0.84 6.46 2.00
N THR A 80 0.44 6.70 2.27
CA THR A 80 0.99 6.72 3.63
C THR A 80 1.41 8.12 4.03
N GLN A 81 1.73 8.30 5.32
CA GLN A 81 2.29 9.55 5.81
C GLN A 81 3.14 9.30 7.03
N LEU A 82 4.38 9.79 6.97
CA LEU A 82 5.28 9.90 8.10
C LEU A 82 5.06 11.25 8.80
N PHE A 83 5.12 11.26 10.13
CA PHE A 83 5.07 12.44 10.96
C PHE A 83 6.25 12.45 11.92
N HIS A 84 6.84 13.63 12.12
CA HIS A 84 7.93 13.89 13.04
C HIS A 84 7.43 14.74 14.20
N PHE A 85 7.76 14.35 15.43
CA PHE A 85 7.48 15.15 16.61
C PHE A 85 8.66 16.07 16.91
N HIS A 86 8.48 17.37 16.70
CA HIS A 86 9.47 18.40 16.93
C HIS A 86 8.78 19.65 17.49
N ASP A 87 9.45 20.40 18.37
CA ASP A 87 8.90 21.60 19.02
C ASP A 87 7.49 21.41 19.63
N ASP A 88 7.30 20.29 20.34
CA ASP A 88 6.04 19.89 20.99
C ASP A 88 4.82 19.72 20.06
N ARG A 89 5.05 19.53 18.75
CA ARG A 89 4.00 19.30 17.75
C ARG A 89 4.35 18.17 16.80
N TRP A 90 3.32 17.56 16.23
CA TRP A 90 3.46 16.60 15.12
C TRP A 90 3.39 17.35 13.80
N GLU A 91 4.41 17.16 12.96
CA GLU A 91 4.45 17.70 11.61
C GLU A 91 4.54 16.57 10.61
N ALA A 92 3.81 16.68 9.50
CA ALA A 92 3.93 15.76 8.39
C ALA A 92 5.34 15.90 7.79
N VAL A 93 6.05 14.78 7.65
CA VAL A 93 7.29 14.76 6.89
C VAL A 93 6.91 14.81 5.42
N GLU A 94 7.36 15.86 4.74
CA GLU A 94 7.20 15.95 3.29
C GLU A 94 8.06 14.89 2.64
N GLU A 95 7.46 14.09 1.78
CA GLU A 95 8.21 13.21 0.90
C GLU A 95 8.95 14.09 -0.10
N ASP A 96 10.27 14.14 0.00
CA ASP A 96 11.09 14.54 -1.13
C ASP A 96 10.83 13.49 -2.21
N VAL A 97 9.97 13.83 -3.17
CA VAL A 97 9.59 12.96 -4.29
C VAL A 97 10.85 12.67 -5.10
N VAL A 98 11.52 11.57 -4.78
CA VAL A 98 12.56 10.98 -5.61
C VAL A 98 12.02 9.67 -6.16
N CYS A 99 10.97 9.77 -6.99
CA CYS A 99 10.66 8.69 -7.93
C CYS A 99 11.75 8.69 -9.01
N THR A 100 12.89 8.02 -8.75
CA THR A 100 13.91 7.75 -9.78
C THR A 100 13.82 6.32 -10.29
N GLY A 101 12.59 5.84 -10.53
CA GLY A 101 12.39 4.76 -11.49
C GLY A 101 12.46 5.33 -12.90
N ALA A 102 13.65 5.35 -13.52
CA ALA A 102 13.77 5.53 -14.96
C ALA A 102 13.18 4.30 -15.66
N GLY A 103 11.85 4.25 -15.77
CA GLY A 103 11.16 3.21 -16.52
C GLY A 103 11.41 3.43 -18.01
N PHE A 104 12.04 2.46 -18.67
CA PHE A 104 11.97 2.35 -20.11
C PHE A 104 10.51 2.03 -20.47
N VAL A 105 9.74 3.07 -20.82
CA VAL A 105 8.29 3.01 -21.07
C VAL A 105 7.92 2.58 -22.49
N ASP A 106 8.90 2.22 -23.31
CA ASP A 106 8.71 1.99 -24.75
C ASP A 106 8.41 0.54 -25.12
N ASP A 107 8.62 -0.40 -24.19
CA ASP A 107 8.31 -1.81 -24.42
C ASP A 107 6.80 -2.10 -24.28
N PRO A 108 6.27 -3.07 -25.04
CA PRO A 108 4.84 -3.37 -25.03
C PRO A 108 4.37 -3.94 -23.69
N ASP A 109 3.08 -3.77 -23.41
CA ASP A 109 2.42 -4.39 -22.26
C ASP A 109 2.53 -5.92 -22.33
N VAL A 110 2.64 -6.55 -21.16
CA VAL A 110 2.84 -7.99 -21.00
C VAL A 110 1.54 -8.63 -20.53
N ALA A 111 1.11 -9.67 -21.25
CA ALA A 111 -0.03 -10.51 -20.86
C ALA A 111 0.36 -11.45 -19.72
N VAL A 112 -0.38 -11.40 -18.62
CA VAL A 112 -0.15 -12.25 -17.45
C VAL A 112 -1.46 -12.88 -16.96
N CYS A 113 -1.34 -14.01 -16.28
CA CYS A 113 -2.44 -14.66 -15.60
C CYS A 113 -2.44 -14.28 -14.10
N PRO A 114 -3.45 -13.55 -13.58
CA PRO A 114 -3.53 -13.19 -12.16
C PRO A 114 -3.47 -14.40 -11.22
N ALA A 115 -4.03 -15.52 -11.66
CA ALA A 115 -4.01 -16.78 -10.93
C ALA A 115 -2.63 -17.44 -10.86
N ASN A 116 -1.57 -16.89 -11.45
CA ASN A 116 -0.20 -17.43 -11.37
C ASN A 116 0.90 -16.34 -11.28
N HIS A 117 0.53 -15.07 -11.11
CA HIS A 117 1.49 -13.96 -11.19
C HIS A 117 1.76 -13.29 -9.84
N LYS A 118 3.03 -12.98 -9.55
CA LYS A 118 3.55 -12.49 -8.25
C LYS A 118 2.98 -11.16 -7.76
N ASN A 119 2.38 -10.38 -8.65
CA ASN A 119 1.78 -9.08 -8.34
C ASN A 119 0.30 -9.19 -7.95
N PHE A 120 -0.28 -10.38 -8.07
CA PHE A 120 -1.65 -10.64 -7.65
C PHE A 120 -1.65 -11.49 -6.39
N ILE A 121 -2.38 -10.99 -5.39
CA ILE A 121 -2.48 -11.60 -4.07
C ILE A 121 -3.82 -12.31 -3.99
N ARG A 122 -3.82 -13.49 -3.38
CA ARG A 122 -5.01 -14.31 -3.19
C ARG A 122 -5.26 -14.48 -1.71
N LEU A 123 -6.49 -14.23 -1.29
CA LEU A 123 -6.89 -14.39 0.11
C LEU A 123 -8.28 -15.00 0.16
N ALA A 124 -8.45 -16.04 0.97
CA ALA A 124 -9.75 -16.46 1.47
C ALA A 124 -10.19 -15.58 2.65
N PRO A 125 -11.49 -15.50 2.99
CA PRO A 125 -11.94 -14.73 4.13
C PRO A 125 -11.19 -15.13 5.43
N GLY A 126 -10.65 -14.15 6.12
CA GLY A 126 -9.83 -14.30 7.32
C GLY A 126 -8.32 -14.44 7.06
N GLU A 127 -7.89 -14.68 5.82
CA GLU A 127 -6.47 -14.74 5.48
C GLU A 127 -5.82 -13.36 5.43
N SER A 128 -4.49 -13.34 5.53
CA SER A 128 -3.73 -12.10 5.49
C SER A 128 -2.51 -12.22 4.59
N TRP A 129 -2.21 -11.14 3.89
CA TRP A 129 -0.97 -10.92 3.18
C TRP A 129 -0.13 -9.89 3.92
N THR A 130 1.15 -10.17 4.09
CA THR A 130 2.09 -9.25 4.75
C THR A 130 3.21 -8.81 3.80
N PHE A 131 3.61 -7.57 3.96
CA PHE A 131 4.79 -6.99 3.30
C PHE A 131 5.39 -5.92 4.21
N ASN A 132 6.58 -5.42 3.87
CA ASN A 132 7.25 -4.39 4.65
C ASN A 132 7.53 -3.19 3.77
N THR A 133 7.42 -1.99 4.35
CA THR A 133 8.09 -0.79 3.84
C THR A 133 9.32 -0.51 4.68
N LEU A 134 10.32 0.08 4.06
CA LEU A 134 11.61 0.32 4.66
C LEU A 134 11.78 1.81 4.96
N ILE A 135 12.12 2.12 6.21
CA ILE A 135 12.32 3.50 6.68
C ILE A 135 13.81 3.85 6.75
N GLN A 136 14.63 2.87 7.09
CA GLN A 136 16.09 3.02 7.19
C GLN A 136 16.76 1.71 6.81
N GLU A 137 17.82 1.83 6.01
CA GLU A 137 18.81 0.81 5.69
C GLU A 137 20.21 1.35 6.04
N ASP A 138 21.26 0.55 5.83
CA ASP A 138 22.63 0.91 6.21
C ASP A 138 23.15 2.19 5.52
N THR A 139 22.66 2.48 4.31
CA THR A 139 23.18 3.57 3.45
C THR A 139 22.15 4.65 3.11
N TRP A 140 20.87 4.46 3.47
CA TRP A 140 19.81 5.41 3.18
C TRP A 140 18.70 5.35 4.23
N ASN A 141 17.98 6.46 4.42
CA ASN A 141 16.77 6.51 5.23
C ASN A 141 15.80 7.58 4.71
N THR A 142 14.52 7.39 5.03
CA THR A 142 13.42 8.33 4.71
C THR A 142 13.17 9.33 5.83
N LEU A 143 14.02 9.35 6.87
CA LEU A 143 13.86 10.27 7.98
C LEU A 143 14.42 11.66 7.57
N PRO A 144 13.84 12.76 8.08
CA PRO A 144 14.36 14.09 7.83
C PRO A 144 15.86 14.20 8.18
N GLN A 145 16.65 14.92 7.38
CA GLN A 145 18.11 15.06 7.60
C GLN A 145 18.50 15.57 9.00
N LYS A 146 17.60 16.30 9.67
CA LYS A 146 17.83 16.88 11.00
C LYS A 146 17.35 15.97 12.15
N THR A 147 17.03 14.71 11.87
CA THR A 147 16.61 13.73 12.89
C THR A 147 17.70 13.56 13.95
N LYS A 148 17.29 13.52 15.22
CA LYS A 148 18.17 13.36 16.39
C LYS A 148 17.75 12.18 17.25
N LEU A 149 18.67 11.72 18.10
CA LEU A 149 18.36 10.80 19.17
C LEU A 149 17.26 11.38 20.08
N GLY A 150 16.28 10.57 20.43
CA GLY A 150 15.11 10.96 21.22
C GLY A 150 13.94 11.49 20.39
N ASP A 151 14.13 11.77 19.09
CA ASP A 151 13.03 12.17 18.21
C ASP A 151 12.01 11.05 18.09
N LYS A 152 10.74 11.44 17.96
CA LYS A 152 9.62 10.50 17.83
C LYS A 152 8.98 10.64 16.47
N PHE A 153 8.61 9.49 15.91
CA PHE A 153 7.96 9.42 14.61
C PHE A 153 6.66 8.66 14.71
N ARG A 154 5.69 9.06 13.90
CA ARG A 154 4.41 8.37 13.70
C ARG A 154 4.23 8.05 12.24
N PHE A 155 3.62 6.91 11.97
CA PHE A 155 3.34 6.50 10.61
C PHE A 155 1.93 5.92 10.53
N ILE A 156 1.26 6.22 9.42
CA ILE A 156 -0.07 5.73 9.10
C ILE A 156 -0.15 5.38 7.62
N PHE A 157 -0.89 4.32 7.32
CA PHE A 157 -1.47 4.09 6.02
C PHE A 157 -2.83 4.78 5.98
N LYS A 158 -3.00 5.74 5.09
CA LYS A 158 -4.19 6.57 4.91
C LYS A 158 -5.24 5.89 4.06
N GLY A 159 -4.93 4.75 3.47
CA GLY A 159 -5.82 3.99 2.61
C GLY A 159 -5.32 3.93 1.18
N ALA A 160 -5.95 3.07 0.38
CA ALA A 160 -5.62 2.90 -1.02
C ALA A 160 -6.84 2.55 -1.86
N GLU A 161 -6.76 2.86 -3.15
CA GLU A 161 -7.61 2.28 -4.17
C GLU A 161 -6.85 1.14 -4.85
N VAL A 162 -7.45 -0.05 -4.84
CA VAL A 162 -6.94 -1.19 -5.61
C VAL A 162 -7.53 -1.13 -7.01
N ASP A 163 -6.65 -1.11 -8.01
CA ASP A 163 -6.97 -0.89 -9.43
C ASP A 163 -7.70 -2.08 -10.07
N TRP A 164 -7.44 -3.30 -9.58
CA TRP A 164 -8.00 -4.52 -10.13
C TRP A 164 -8.20 -5.60 -9.06
N TRP A 165 -9.36 -6.24 -9.09
CA TRP A 165 -9.67 -7.39 -8.26
C TRP A 165 -10.77 -8.27 -8.87
N VAL A 166 -10.84 -9.53 -8.45
CA VAL A 166 -11.90 -10.47 -8.85
C VAL A 166 -12.26 -11.44 -7.73
N TRP A 167 -13.53 -11.87 -7.70
CA TRP A 167 -14.02 -12.94 -6.83
C TRP A 167 -13.61 -14.31 -7.35
N GLY A 168 -13.17 -15.18 -6.46
CA GLY A 168 -12.80 -16.55 -6.76
C GLY A 168 -11.34 -16.87 -6.47
N GLY A 169 -11.05 -18.16 -6.42
CA GLY A 169 -9.71 -18.70 -6.28
C GLY A 169 -8.97 -18.85 -7.61
N ALA A 170 -7.73 -19.31 -7.53
CA ALA A 170 -6.87 -19.49 -8.69
C ALA A 170 -7.45 -20.44 -9.75
N GLU A 171 -8.16 -21.48 -9.31
CA GLU A 171 -8.78 -22.48 -10.20
C GLU A 171 -9.83 -21.86 -11.13
N GLN A 172 -10.58 -20.86 -10.65
CA GLN A 172 -11.61 -20.18 -11.44
C GLN A 172 -11.03 -19.17 -12.44
N HIS A 173 -9.76 -18.76 -12.23
CA HIS A 173 -9.11 -17.70 -13.00
C HIS A 173 -7.87 -18.16 -13.76
N GLN A 174 -7.70 -19.46 -14.01
CA GLN A 174 -6.56 -20.00 -14.76
C GLN A 174 -6.50 -19.45 -16.20
N ASP A 175 -7.66 -19.24 -16.82
CA ASP A 175 -7.79 -18.70 -18.18
C ASP A 175 -7.96 -17.16 -18.21
N THR A 176 -7.97 -16.52 -17.04
CA THR A 176 -8.06 -15.05 -16.97
C THR A 176 -6.72 -14.45 -17.38
N THR A 177 -6.77 -13.49 -18.32
CA THR A 177 -5.60 -12.76 -18.81
C THR A 177 -5.78 -11.27 -18.57
N VAL A 178 -4.75 -10.61 -18.05
CA VAL A 178 -4.68 -9.16 -17.91
C VAL A 178 -3.35 -8.64 -18.43
N MET A 179 -3.34 -7.38 -18.87
CA MET A 179 -2.14 -6.70 -19.36
C MET A 179 -1.55 -5.84 -18.27
N LEU A 180 -0.25 -6.03 -18.00
CA LEU A 180 0.56 -5.14 -17.16
C LEU A 180 1.54 -4.36 -18.05
N SER A 181 2.13 -3.31 -17.49
CA SER A 181 3.26 -2.63 -18.14
C SER A 181 4.42 -3.60 -18.42
N CYS A 182 5.35 -3.20 -19.30
CA CYS A 182 6.53 -3.99 -19.65
C CYS A 182 7.43 -4.39 -18.46
N TYR A 183 7.43 -3.60 -17.37
CA TYR A 183 8.17 -3.92 -16.14
C TYR A 183 7.30 -4.69 -15.12
N GLU A 184 6.09 -5.09 -15.51
CA GLU A 184 5.08 -5.80 -14.73
C GLU A 184 4.69 -5.07 -13.42
N GLY A 185 5.22 -3.89 -13.15
CA GLY A 185 4.88 -3.04 -12.02
C GLY A 185 3.87 -2.00 -12.46
N GLY A 186 2.81 -1.80 -11.67
CA GLY A 186 1.81 -0.81 -12.03
C GLY A 186 0.38 -1.32 -11.96
N PRO A 187 -0.57 -0.44 -12.33
CA PRO A 187 -1.96 -0.82 -12.45
C PRO A 187 -2.17 -1.74 -13.65
N VAL A 188 -3.21 -2.55 -13.60
CA VAL A 188 -3.70 -3.32 -14.76
C VAL A 188 -4.12 -2.36 -15.87
N ARG A 189 -3.62 -2.62 -17.08
CA ARG A 189 -3.85 -1.80 -18.28
C ARG A 189 -5.07 -2.27 -19.06
N ASP A 190 -5.26 -3.58 -19.16
CA ASP A 190 -6.37 -4.19 -19.88
C ASP A 190 -6.77 -5.53 -19.23
N PRO A 191 -8.06 -5.81 -19.00
CA PRO A 191 -9.18 -4.87 -19.10
C PRO A 191 -9.05 -3.76 -18.05
N ALA A 192 -9.13 -2.51 -18.51
CA ALA A 192 -9.11 -1.33 -17.64
C ALA A 192 -10.41 -1.18 -16.85
N GLY A 193 -10.36 -0.49 -15.71
CA GLY A 193 -11.56 -0.12 -14.96
C GLY A 193 -12.30 -1.30 -14.32
N ASN A 194 -11.55 -2.36 -13.97
CA ASN A 194 -12.05 -3.53 -13.24
C ASN A 194 -13.27 -4.21 -13.91
N GLU A 195 -13.38 -4.12 -15.24
CA GLU A 195 -14.50 -4.68 -16.02
C GLU A 195 -15.89 -4.25 -15.53
N GLY A 196 -16.01 -3.03 -15.00
CA GLY A 196 -17.26 -2.50 -14.46
C GLY A 196 -17.59 -2.93 -13.02
N ARG A 197 -16.74 -3.75 -12.39
CA ARG A 197 -16.80 -4.00 -10.94
C ARG A 197 -16.47 -2.74 -10.16
N PRO A 198 -17.02 -2.57 -8.95
CA PRO A 198 -16.70 -1.41 -8.12
C PRO A 198 -15.21 -1.37 -7.78
N LYS A 199 -14.70 -0.16 -7.58
CA LYS A 199 -13.35 0.05 -7.05
C LYS A 199 -13.24 -0.55 -5.66
N LEU A 200 -12.11 -1.19 -5.37
CA LEU A 200 -11.84 -1.72 -4.03
C LEU A 200 -11.10 -0.66 -3.21
N LEU A 201 -11.84 -0.02 -2.31
CA LEU A 201 -11.33 1.00 -1.39
C LEU A 201 -10.90 0.35 -0.07
N VAL A 202 -9.65 0.58 0.29
CA VAL A 202 -9.03 0.06 1.50
C VAL A 202 -8.86 1.23 2.47
N PRO A 203 -9.48 1.18 3.66
CA PRO A 203 -9.41 2.28 4.60
C PRO A 203 -8.03 2.40 5.25
N GLY A 204 -7.82 3.51 5.94
CA GLY A 204 -6.61 3.73 6.71
C GLY A 204 -6.39 2.71 7.83
N SER A 205 -5.13 2.60 8.25
CA SER A 205 -4.68 1.69 9.31
C SER A 205 -4.70 2.34 10.69
N ASN A 206 -4.32 1.55 11.70
CA ASN A 206 -3.83 2.10 12.96
C ASN A 206 -2.55 2.93 12.75
N TRP A 207 -2.26 3.77 13.74
CA TRP A 207 -0.96 4.44 13.86
C TRP A 207 0.07 3.48 14.44
N VAL A 208 1.31 3.62 13.99
CA VAL A 208 2.50 3.12 14.68
C VAL A 208 3.41 4.27 15.06
N GLN A 209 4.21 4.08 16.12
CA GLN A 209 5.09 5.11 16.65
C GLN A 209 6.41 4.48 17.09
N TRP A 210 7.51 5.17 16.83
CA TRP A 210 8.83 4.79 17.35
C TRP A 210 9.62 6.01 17.83
N THR A 211 10.68 5.73 18.60
CA THR A 211 11.67 6.73 19.06
C THR A 211 13.04 6.37 18.52
N VAL A 212 13.81 7.38 18.11
CA VAL A 212 15.20 7.19 17.66
C VAL A 212 16.12 7.02 18.87
N VAL A 213 16.93 5.96 18.87
CA VAL A 213 17.86 5.59 19.94
C VAL A 213 19.26 5.33 19.38
N GLU A 214 20.25 5.21 20.28
CA GLU A 214 21.65 4.90 19.94
C GLU A 214 21.86 3.54 19.26
#